data_AF-A0A1Y2GQ03-F1
#
_entry.id   AF-A0A1Y2GQ03-F1
#
_cell.length_a   1.000
_cell.length_b   1.000
_cell.length_c   1.000
_cell.angle_alpha   90.00
_cell.angle_beta   90.00
_cell.angle_gamma   90.00
#
_symmetry.space_group_name_H-M   'P 1'
#
loop_
_entity.id
_entity.type
_entity.pdbx_description
1 polymer ?
#
loop_
_entity_poly.entity_id
_entity_poly.type
_entity_poly.pdbx_seq_one_letter_code
_entity_poly.pdbx_strand_id
1 'polypeptide(L)'
;MQLSSRKGLSTAEKRTKLLELFHESGTFHKLQELEKTAPKLKGIVQQSVKDVLQSLVDDGLVTVEKIGTSNYYWSFPSAVQQSKKGKLQSLQEELQRLEAANAVLEENIRQLSSGREDSDQRQELMRKLAEAEAHNHELQQELKQYSDNDPILLEGQKKYSQIAKDAANRWTENIFAFQSYCVNKFGVDRQEFNRNFSISDDMDTIP
;
A
#
# COMPACT_ATOMS: atom_id res chain seq x y z
N MET A 1 -77.15 -24.64 -11.04
CA MET A 1 -75.88 -25.12 -11.64
C MET A 1 -75.21 -23.93 -12.34
N GLN A 2 -74.21 -23.32 -11.72
CA GLN A 2 -73.36 -22.33 -12.40
C GLN A 2 -72.04 -23.02 -12.76
N LEU A 3 -71.75 -23.07 -14.05
CA LEU A 3 -70.46 -23.55 -14.57
C LEU A 3 -69.35 -22.59 -14.13
N SER A 4 -68.51 -23.07 -13.22
CA SER A 4 -67.27 -22.40 -12.83
C SER A 4 -66.32 -22.37 -14.03
N SER A 5 -66.07 -21.17 -14.57
CA SER A 5 -65.06 -20.96 -15.60
C SER A 5 -63.70 -21.39 -15.04
N ARG A 6 -63.00 -22.31 -15.73
CA ARG A 6 -61.67 -22.78 -15.35
C ARG A 6 -60.67 -21.63 -15.38
N LYS A 7 -60.44 -20.97 -14.24
CA LYS A 7 -59.34 -20.02 -14.05
C LYS A 7 -58.02 -20.76 -14.33
N GLY A 8 -57.23 -20.25 -15.27
CA GLY A 8 -55.88 -20.77 -15.50
C GLY A 8 -55.01 -20.58 -14.27
N LEU A 9 -54.08 -21.51 -14.02
CA LEU A 9 -53.11 -21.40 -12.93
C LEU A 9 -52.27 -20.12 -13.09
N SER A 10 -52.13 -19.36 -12.02
CA SER A 10 -51.18 -18.24 -11.90
C SER A 10 -49.73 -18.74 -11.90
N THR A 11 -48.77 -17.85 -12.13
CA THR A 11 -47.33 -18.18 -12.11
C THR A 11 -46.89 -18.76 -10.76
N ALA A 12 -47.38 -18.20 -9.65
CA ALA A 12 -47.09 -18.71 -8.32
C ALA A 12 -47.65 -20.14 -8.11
N GLU A 13 -48.90 -20.39 -8.53
CA GLU A 13 -49.49 -21.72 -8.42
C GLU A 13 -48.78 -22.75 -9.30
N LYS A 14 -48.33 -22.36 -10.50
CA LYS A 14 -47.52 -23.23 -11.37
C LYS A 14 -46.20 -23.61 -10.71
N ARG A 15 -45.54 -22.66 -10.06
CA ARG A 15 -44.29 -22.89 -9.30
C ARG A 15 -44.51 -23.87 -8.16
N THR A 16 -45.51 -23.65 -7.33
CA THR A 16 -45.86 -24.56 -6.23
C THR A 16 -46.14 -25.97 -6.74
N LYS A 17 -47.00 -26.09 -7.75
CA LYS A 17 -47.37 -27.40 -8.31
C LYS A 17 -46.21 -28.14 -8.98
N LEU A 18 -45.30 -27.42 -9.65
CA LEU A 18 -44.11 -28.04 -10.25
C LEU A 18 -43.14 -28.50 -9.17
N LEU A 19 -43.00 -27.75 -8.07
CA LEU A 19 -42.20 -28.14 -6.93
C LEU A 19 -42.78 -29.38 -6.22
N GLU A 20 -44.11 -29.42 -6.02
CA GLU A 20 -44.81 -30.60 -5.51
C GLU A 20 -44.55 -31.83 -6.37
N LEU A 21 -44.55 -31.68 -7.71
CA LEU A 21 -44.25 -32.80 -8.61
C LEU A 21 -42.86 -33.38 -8.33
N PHE A 22 -41.85 -32.53 -8.11
CA PHE A 22 -40.51 -33.01 -7.73
C PHE A 22 -40.55 -33.73 -6.38
N HIS A 23 -41.22 -33.16 -5.38
CA HIS A 23 -41.27 -33.73 -4.03
C HIS A 23 -42.06 -35.05 -3.96
N GLU A 24 -43.15 -35.18 -4.73
CA GLU A 24 -43.93 -36.42 -4.87
C GLU A 24 -43.17 -37.50 -5.64
N SER A 25 -42.47 -37.11 -6.70
CA SER A 25 -41.73 -38.06 -7.54
C SER A 25 -40.46 -38.59 -6.86
N GLY A 26 -39.83 -37.79 -6.00
CA GLY A 26 -38.60 -38.15 -5.30
C GLY A 26 -37.45 -38.59 -6.22
N THR A 27 -37.42 -38.11 -7.47
CA THR A 27 -36.47 -38.56 -8.49
C THR A 27 -35.98 -37.41 -9.38
N PHE A 28 -35.03 -37.73 -10.25
CA PHE A 28 -34.44 -36.83 -11.24
C PHE A 28 -35.28 -36.83 -12.52
N HIS A 29 -35.46 -35.65 -13.10
CA HIS A 29 -36.22 -35.50 -14.35
C HIS A 29 -35.42 -34.73 -15.40
N LYS A 30 -35.63 -35.08 -16.66
CA LYS A 30 -35.22 -34.25 -17.80
C LYS A 30 -36.30 -33.23 -18.13
N LEU A 31 -35.91 -32.11 -18.76
CA LEU A 31 -36.88 -31.10 -19.21
C LEU A 31 -37.98 -31.70 -20.10
N GLN A 32 -37.61 -32.57 -21.05
CA GLN A 32 -38.56 -33.23 -21.96
C GLN A 32 -39.57 -34.13 -21.24
N GLU A 33 -39.22 -34.67 -20.07
CA GLU A 33 -40.10 -35.49 -19.24
C GLU A 33 -41.06 -34.59 -18.47
N LEU A 34 -40.56 -33.52 -17.86
CA LEU A 34 -41.36 -32.51 -17.15
C LEU A 34 -42.38 -31.84 -18.06
N GLU A 35 -42.01 -31.54 -19.31
CA GLU A 35 -42.93 -30.98 -20.31
C GLU A 35 -44.09 -31.93 -20.64
N LYS A 36 -43.97 -33.24 -20.37
CA LYS A 36 -45.03 -34.23 -20.55
C LYS A 36 -45.79 -34.53 -19.27
N THR A 37 -45.10 -34.61 -18.12
CA THR A 37 -45.68 -35.01 -16.84
C THR A 37 -46.36 -33.84 -16.12
N ALA A 38 -45.79 -32.64 -16.16
CA ALA A 38 -46.35 -31.47 -15.47
C ALA A 38 -47.73 -31.02 -16.01
N PRO A 39 -48.00 -31.04 -17.34
CA PRO A 39 -49.34 -30.78 -17.84
C PRO A 39 -50.35 -31.87 -17.46
N LYS A 40 -49.93 -33.15 -17.49
CA LYS A 40 -50.80 -34.30 -17.21
C LYS A 40 -51.19 -34.40 -15.74
N LEU A 41 -50.24 -34.26 -14.84
CA LEU A 41 -50.44 -34.51 -13.40
C LEU A 41 -50.85 -33.25 -12.64
N LYS A 42 -50.35 -32.08 -13.06
CA LYS A 42 -50.50 -30.83 -12.30
C LYS A 42 -51.27 -29.75 -13.06
N GLY A 43 -51.60 -29.97 -14.34
CA GLY A 43 -52.39 -29.05 -15.17
C GLY A 43 -51.62 -27.81 -15.63
N ILE A 44 -50.28 -27.84 -15.57
CA ILE A 44 -49.42 -26.73 -16.00
C ILE A 44 -49.40 -26.67 -17.53
N VAL A 45 -49.56 -25.49 -18.13
CA VAL A 45 -49.49 -25.32 -19.59
C VAL A 45 -48.07 -25.68 -20.06
N GLN A 46 -47.95 -26.62 -21.01
CA GLN A 46 -46.68 -27.18 -21.49
C GLN A 46 -45.65 -26.10 -21.85
N GLN A 47 -46.07 -25.06 -22.59
CA GLN A 47 -45.19 -23.97 -23.01
C GLN A 47 -44.59 -23.18 -21.83
N SER A 48 -45.25 -23.19 -20.66
CA SER A 48 -44.78 -22.48 -19.46
C SER A 48 -43.91 -23.34 -18.53
N VAL A 49 -43.77 -24.65 -18.79
CA VAL A 49 -43.02 -25.55 -17.89
C VAL A 49 -41.56 -25.13 -17.80
N LYS A 50 -40.94 -24.78 -18.93
CA LYS A 50 -39.53 -24.35 -18.98
C LYS A 50 -39.28 -23.09 -18.16
N ASP A 51 -40.10 -22.05 -18.35
CA ASP A 51 -39.93 -20.77 -17.64
C ASP A 51 -40.18 -20.92 -16.13
N VAL A 52 -41.20 -21.70 -15.76
CA VAL A 52 -41.49 -22.01 -14.35
C VAL A 52 -40.35 -22.79 -13.72
N LEU A 53 -39.82 -23.80 -14.42
CA LEU A 53 -38.66 -24.58 -13.97
C LEU A 53 -37.43 -23.69 -13.77
N GLN A 54 -37.11 -22.84 -14.75
CA GLN A 54 -35.98 -21.92 -14.65
C GLN A 54 -36.14 -20.99 -13.44
N SER A 55 -37.32 -20.43 -13.23
CA SER A 55 -37.58 -19.58 -12.06
C SER A 55 -37.40 -20.32 -10.73
N LEU A 56 -37.67 -21.63 -10.66
CA LEU A 56 -37.43 -22.43 -9.45
C LEU A 56 -35.94 -22.76 -9.25
N VAL A 57 -35.19 -22.89 -10.35
CA VAL A 57 -33.74 -23.08 -10.32
C VAL A 57 -33.05 -21.79 -9.86
N ASP A 58 -33.47 -20.64 -10.40
CA ASP A 58 -32.90 -19.33 -10.07
C ASP A 58 -33.08 -19.00 -8.57
N ASP A 59 -34.21 -19.42 -7.98
CA ASP A 59 -34.49 -19.27 -6.54
C ASP A 59 -33.89 -20.39 -5.66
N GLY A 60 -33.12 -21.32 -6.26
CA GLY A 60 -32.46 -22.42 -5.55
C GLY A 60 -33.42 -23.47 -4.97
N LEU A 61 -34.67 -23.51 -5.43
CA LEU A 61 -35.68 -24.49 -5.00
C LEU A 61 -35.60 -25.81 -5.77
N VAL A 62 -35.07 -25.78 -7.00
CA VAL A 62 -34.77 -26.94 -7.82
C VAL A 62 -33.28 -26.92 -8.16
N THR A 63 -32.60 -28.04 -7.95
CA THR A 63 -31.20 -28.21 -8.34
C THR A 63 -31.14 -28.69 -9.78
N VAL A 64 -30.24 -28.11 -10.56
CA VAL A 64 -29.90 -28.54 -11.91
C VAL A 64 -28.44 -28.98 -11.96
N GLU A 65 -28.18 -30.12 -12.59
CA GLU A 65 -26.81 -30.56 -12.88
C GLU A 65 -26.73 -31.14 -14.29
N LYS A 66 -25.62 -30.85 -14.96
CA LYS A 66 -25.35 -31.33 -16.30
C LYS A 66 -24.54 -32.62 -16.22
N ILE A 67 -25.14 -33.73 -16.64
CA ILE A 67 -24.50 -35.05 -16.69
C ILE A 67 -24.41 -35.46 -18.17
N GLY A 68 -23.18 -35.46 -18.70
CA GLY A 68 -22.92 -35.66 -20.12
C GLY A 68 -23.52 -34.55 -20.99
N THR A 69 -24.40 -34.91 -21.90
CA THR A 69 -25.08 -33.96 -22.81
C THR A 69 -26.43 -33.47 -22.30
N SER A 70 -26.90 -33.96 -21.15
CA SER A 70 -28.25 -33.69 -20.62
C SER A 70 -28.22 -32.98 -19.28
N ASN A 71 -29.17 -32.06 -19.07
CA ASN A 71 -29.43 -31.44 -17.76
C ASN A 71 -30.48 -32.28 -17.01
N TYR A 72 -30.20 -32.56 -15.75
CA TYR A 72 -31.09 -33.25 -14.82
C TYR A 72 -31.55 -32.27 -13.74
N TYR A 73 -32.82 -32.33 -13.41
CA TYR A 73 -33.46 -31.45 -12.43
C TYR A 73 -34.05 -32.29 -11.31
N TRP A 74 -33.87 -31.85 -10.07
CA TRP A 74 -34.49 -32.48 -8.90
C TRP A 74 -34.71 -31.49 -7.78
N SER A 75 -35.63 -31.82 -6.89
CA SER A 75 -35.82 -31.11 -5.63
C SER A 75 -36.27 -32.12 -4.58
N PHE A 76 -35.61 -32.11 -3.42
CA PHE A 76 -36.00 -32.92 -2.27
C PHE A 76 -36.45 -31.99 -1.15
N PRO A 77 -37.50 -32.35 -0.38
CA PRO A 77 -37.94 -31.56 0.77
C PRO A 77 -36.82 -31.23 1.77
N SER A 78 -35.87 -32.16 1.95
CA SER A 78 -34.72 -32.03 2.84
C SER A 78 -33.62 -31.09 2.33
N ALA A 79 -33.48 -30.91 1.02
CA ALA A 79 -32.39 -30.12 0.43
C ALA A 79 -32.51 -28.62 0.77
N VAL A 80 -33.73 -28.07 0.72
CA VAL A 80 -33.99 -26.68 1.08
C VAL A 80 -33.72 -26.45 2.58
N GLN A 81 -34.14 -27.39 3.42
CA GLN A 81 -33.89 -27.32 4.86
C GLN A 81 -32.39 -27.41 5.18
N GLN A 82 -31.66 -28.31 4.52
CA GLN A 82 -30.24 -28.48 4.72
C GLN A 82 -29.43 -27.26 4.25
N SER A 83 -29.78 -26.68 3.10
CA SER A 83 -29.16 -25.44 2.59
C SER A 83 -29.34 -24.28 3.57
N LYS A 84 -30.58 -24.09 4.09
CA LYS A 84 -30.87 -23.06 5.09
C LYS A 84 -30.10 -23.29 6.40
N LYS A 85 -30.02 -24.54 6.88
CA LYS A 85 -29.24 -24.89 8.08
C LYS A 85 -27.74 -24.60 7.88
N GLY A 86 -27.17 -25.01 6.76
CA GLY A 86 -25.76 -24.74 6.44
C GLY A 86 -25.47 -23.24 6.36
N LYS A 87 -26.36 -22.46 5.72
CA LYS A 87 -26.21 -21.00 5.67
C LYS A 87 -26.30 -20.38 7.06
N LEU A 88 -27.27 -20.80 7.87
CA LEU A 88 -27.42 -20.33 9.25
C LEU A 88 -26.17 -20.63 10.09
N GLN A 89 -25.63 -21.85 10.00
CA GLN A 89 -24.40 -22.22 10.68
C GLN A 89 -23.22 -21.35 10.24
N SER A 90 -23.03 -21.15 8.93
CA SER A 90 -21.93 -20.32 8.41
C SER A 90 -22.02 -18.86 8.89
N LEU A 91 -23.24 -18.31 8.96
CA LEU A 91 -23.47 -16.95 9.45
C LEU A 91 -23.25 -16.85 10.96
N GLN A 92 -23.61 -17.88 11.73
CA GLN A 92 -23.32 -17.93 13.17
C GLN A 92 -21.82 -17.99 13.46
N GLU A 93 -21.07 -18.81 12.72
CA GLU A 93 -19.62 -18.88 12.83
C GLU A 93 -18.95 -17.56 12.44
N GLU A 94 -19.45 -16.89 11.39
CA GLU A 94 -18.97 -15.57 10.99
C GLU A 94 -19.29 -14.49 12.03
N LEU A 95 -20.50 -14.48 12.59
CA LEU A 95 -20.89 -13.57 13.65
C LEU A 95 -19.99 -13.72 14.88
N GLN A 96 -19.77 -14.95 15.35
CA GLN A 96 -18.89 -15.22 16.49
C GLN A 96 -17.46 -14.74 16.24
N ARG A 97 -16.94 -14.94 15.02
CA ARG A 97 -15.61 -14.48 14.63
C ARG A 97 -15.52 -12.95 14.66
N LEU A 98 -16.53 -12.26 14.14
CA LEU A 98 -16.59 -10.80 14.11
C LEU A 98 -16.76 -10.22 15.52
N GLU A 99 -17.60 -10.83 16.36
CA GLU A 99 -17.76 -10.43 17.77
C GLU A 99 -16.44 -10.56 18.54
N ALA A 100 -15.73 -11.68 18.37
CA ALA A 100 -14.42 -11.87 18.99
C ALA A 100 -13.39 -10.85 18.50
N ALA A 101 -13.34 -10.58 17.20
CA ALA A 101 -12.45 -9.57 16.63
C ALA A 101 -12.79 -8.16 17.14
N ASN A 102 -14.07 -7.82 17.23
CA ASN A 102 -14.51 -6.52 17.73
C ASN A 102 -14.14 -6.35 19.21
N ALA A 103 -14.33 -7.38 20.04
CA ALA A 103 -13.93 -7.33 21.45
C ALA A 103 -12.41 -7.07 21.62
N VAL A 104 -11.57 -7.69 20.78
CA VAL A 104 -10.13 -7.44 20.77
C VAL A 104 -9.81 -6.01 20.34
N LEU A 105 -10.48 -5.49 19.30
CA LEU A 105 -10.28 -4.12 18.84
C LEU A 105 -10.71 -3.09 19.87
N GLU A 106 -11.85 -3.27 20.53
CA GLU A 106 -12.33 -2.42 21.61
C GLU A 106 -11.35 -2.39 22.78
N GLU A 107 -10.77 -3.54 23.14
CA GLU A 107 -9.76 -3.62 24.19
C GLU A 107 -8.47 -2.89 23.81
N ASN A 108 -8.00 -3.06 22.57
CA ASN A 108 -6.84 -2.31 22.06
C ASN A 108 -7.10 -0.80 22.06
N ILE A 109 -8.30 -0.36 21.68
CA ILE A 109 -8.68 1.05 21.73
C ILE A 109 -8.66 1.54 23.17
N ARG A 110 -9.21 0.81 24.14
CA ARG A 110 -9.16 1.19 25.56
C ARG A 110 -7.73 1.32 26.06
N GLN A 111 -6.87 0.34 25.76
CA GLN A 111 -5.47 0.36 26.19
C GLN A 111 -4.68 1.52 25.58
N LEU A 112 -4.88 1.81 24.30
CA LEU A 112 -4.21 2.93 23.61
C LEU A 112 -4.79 4.29 23.97
N SER A 113 -6.05 4.35 24.39
CA SER A 113 -6.70 5.58 24.84
C SER A 113 -6.21 5.99 26.23
N SER A 114 -5.79 5.04 27.07
CA SER A 114 -5.07 5.33 28.32
C SER A 114 -3.73 6.02 28.00
N GLY A 115 -3.57 7.28 28.42
CA GLY A 115 -2.44 8.16 28.03
C GLY A 115 -2.56 8.79 26.63
N ARG A 116 -3.55 8.34 25.86
CA ARG A 116 -4.22 8.91 24.66
C ARG A 116 -4.98 10.21 24.80
N GLU A 117 -5.36 10.51 26.04
CA GLU A 117 -6.53 11.32 26.31
C GLU A 117 -6.39 12.72 25.73
N ASP A 118 -7.42 13.14 24.98
CA ASP A 118 -7.49 14.48 24.43
C ASP A 118 -7.72 15.45 25.59
N SER A 119 -6.62 16.03 26.04
CA SER A 119 -6.53 16.94 27.18
C SER A 119 -5.77 18.17 26.75
N ASP A 120 -6.10 19.32 27.35
CA ASP A 120 -5.42 20.59 27.07
C ASP A 120 -3.91 20.47 27.26
N GLN A 121 -3.47 19.70 28.26
CA GLN A 121 -2.05 19.43 28.51
C GLN A 121 -1.38 18.67 27.34
N ARG A 122 -2.05 17.66 26.79
CA ARG A 122 -1.55 16.91 25.63
C ARG A 122 -1.47 17.80 24.40
N GLN A 123 -2.50 18.60 24.15
CA GLN A 123 -2.53 19.53 23.01
C GLN A 123 -1.39 20.55 23.10
N GLU A 124 -1.16 21.13 24.29
CA GLU A 124 -0.06 22.04 24.54
C GLU A 124 1.32 21.36 24.35
N LEU A 125 1.50 20.13 24.84
CA LEU A 125 2.74 19.37 24.64
C LEU A 125 2.97 19.05 23.15
N MET A 126 1.93 18.69 22.40
CA MET A 126 2.04 18.47 20.95
C MET A 126 2.41 19.76 20.21
N ARG A 127 1.86 20.91 20.63
CA ARG A 127 2.25 22.21 20.05
C ARG A 127 3.72 22.52 20.32
N LYS A 128 4.17 22.38 21.58
CA LYS A 128 5.58 22.58 21.96
C LYS A 128 6.53 21.65 21.22
N LEU A 129 6.14 20.40 21.02
CA LEU A 129 6.93 19.44 20.26
C LEU A 129 7.09 19.91 18.80
N ALA A 130 5.99 20.30 18.15
CA ALA A 130 6.04 20.81 16.78
C ALA A 130 6.88 22.09 16.65
N GLU A 131 6.77 23.01 17.60
CA GLU A 131 7.61 24.22 17.67
C GLU A 131 9.10 23.86 17.82
N ALA A 132 9.43 22.92 18.71
CA ALA A 132 10.81 22.48 18.94
C ALA A 132 11.40 21.74 17.74
N GLU A 133 10.61 20.90 17.06
CA GLU A 133 11.02 20.20 15.84
C GLU A 133 11.29 21.18 14.70
N ALA A 134 10.41 22.17 14.50
CA ALA A 134 10.61 23.21 13.51
C ALA A 134 11.89 24.01 13.79
N HIS A 135 12.09 24.42 15.05
CA HIS A 135 13.29 25.17 15.44
C HIS A 135 14.58 24.34 15.31
N ASN A 136 14.53 23.04 15.66
CA ASN A 136 15.67 22.15 15.46
C ASN A 136 16.02 22.01 13.98
N HIS A 137 14.99 21.92 13.12
CA HIS A 137 15.19 21.86 11.68
C HIS A 137 15.85 23.13 11.13
N GLU A 138 15.41 24.31 11.56
CA GLU A 138 16.02 25.59 11.19
C GLU A 138 17.50 25.65 11.62
N LEU A 139 17.80 25.30 12.88
CA LEU A 139 19.16 25.27 13.40
C LEU A 139 20.06 24.29 12.64
N GLN A 140 19.53 23.12 12.26
CA GLN A 140 20.28 22.15 11.44
C GLN A 140 20.58 22.69 10.04
N GLN A 141 19.62 23.40 9.42
CA GLN A 141 19.85 24.06 8.13
C GLN A 141 20.90 25.15 8.24
N GLU A 142 20.84 25.96 9.30
CA GLU A 142 21.83 27.01 9.57
C GLU A 142 23.22 26.40 9.80
N LEU A 143 23.36 25.38 10.65
CA LEU A 143 24.63 24.68 10.88
C LEU A 143 25.23 24.11 9.59
N LYS A 144 24.38 23.61 8.68
CA LYS A 144 24.84 23.11 7.38
C LYS A 144 25.49 24.20 6.53
N GLN A 145 25.08 25.46 6.66
CA GLN A 145 25.74 26.58 5.95
C GLN A 145 27.17 26.81 6.44
N TYR A 146 27.46 26.42 7.67
CA TYR A 146 28.78 26.55 8.29
C TYR A 146 29.62 25.26 8.24
N SER A 147 29.17 24.22 7.52
CA SER A 147 29.88 22.92 7.46
C SER A 147 31.32 23.05 6.98
N ASP A 148 31.60 24.03 6.13
CA ASP A 148 32.90 24.24 5.52
C ASP A 148 33.84 25.08 6.40
N ASN A 149 33.32 25.65 7.49
CA ASN A 149 34.04 26.52 8.43
C ASN A 149 34.44 25.78 9.72
N ASP A 150 34.90 24.53 9.60
CA ASP A 150 35.40 23.78 10.75
C ASP A 150 36.65 24.49 11.34
N PRO A 151 36.61 24.95 12.62
CA PRO A 151 37.74 25.61 13.26
C PRO A 151 39.03 24.79 13.23
N ILE A 152 38.93 23.46 13.34
CA ILE A 152 40.09 22.56 13.34
C ILE A 152 40.74 22.54 11.96
N LEU A 153 39.94 22.46 10.90
CA LEU A 153 40.43 22.51 9.53
C LEU A 153 41.05 23.88 9.21
N LEU A 154 40.40 24.96 9.63
CA LEU A 154 40.89 26.33 9.44
C LEU A 154 42.22 26.56 10.17
N GLU A 155 42.35 26.10 11.42
CA GLU A 155 43.63 26.17 12.14
C GLU A 155 44.71 25.33 11.48
N GLY A 156 44.37 24.13 11.00
CA GLY A 156 45.29 23.29 10.23
C GLY A 156 45.79 24.00 8.98
N GLN A 157 44.88 24.57 8.18
CA GLN A 157 45.22 25.33 6.98
C GLN A 157 46.10 26.55 7.29
N LYS A 158 45.82 27.28 8.37
CA LYS A 158 46.67 28.41 8.82
C LYS A 158 48.09 27.95 9.15
N LYS A 159 48.24 26.85 9.90
CA LYS A 159 49.56 26.29 10.25
C LYS A 159 50.33 25.86 8.99
N TYR A 160 49.69 25.14 8.07
CA TYR A 160 50.33 24.73 6.82
C TYR A 160 50.70 25.92 5.94
N SER A 161 49.83 26.93 5.86
CA SER A 161 50.11 28.16 5.10
C SER A 161 51.31 28.90 5.68
N GLN A 162 51.45 28.96 7.01
CA GLN A 162 52.62 29.56 7.65
C GLN A 162 53.90 28.78 7.34
N ILE A 163 53.87 27.45 7.46
CA ILE A 163 55.03 26.60 7.13
C ILE A 163 55.44 26.78 5.66
N ALA A 164 54.47 26.81 4.75
CA ALA A 164 54.72 27.00 3.32
C ALA A 164 55.30 28.40 3.03
N LYS A 165 54.76 29.44 3.68
CA LYS A 165 55.27 30.81 3.61
C LYS A 165 56.72 30.89 4.10
N ASP A 166 57.01 30.36 5.28
CA ASP A 166 58.35 30.36 5.86
C ASP A 166 59.34 29.61 4.96
N ALA A 167 58.92 28.47 4.40
CA ALA A 167 59.73 27.71 3.45
C ALA A 167 60.01 28.49 2.16
N ALA A 168 58.99 29.16 1.59
CA ALA A 168 59.14 29.97 0.38
C ALA A 168 60.08 31.17 0.63
N ASN A 169 59.93 31.85 1.76
CA ASN A 169 60.79 32.96 2.15
C ASN A 169 62.23 32.49 2.37
N ARG A 170 62.44 31.34 3.02
CA ARG A 170 63.78 30.76 3.18
C ARG A 170 64.46 30.48 1.85
N TRP A 171 63.73 29.93 0.88
CA TRP A 171 64.29 29.69 -0.46
C TRP A 171 64.54 30.99 -1.23
N THR A 172 63.66 31.98 -1.08
CA THR A 172 63.84 33.32 -1.65
C THR A 172 65.10 34.00 -1.13
N GLU A 173 65.31 33.99 0.19
CA GLU A 173 66.51 34.50 0.84
C GLU A 173 67.77 33.75 0.38
N ASN A 174 67.70 32.42 0.27
CA ASN A 174 68.81 31.61 -0.24
C ASN A 174 69.18 31.98 -1.69
N ILE A 175 68.18 32.22 -2.54
CA ILE A 175 68.39 32.68 -3.92
C ILE A 175 69.06 34.04 -3.92
N PHE A 176 68.60 35.00 -3.11
CA PHE A 176 69.21 36.33 -3.00
C PHE A 176 70.65 36.28 -2.46
N ALA A 177 70.93 35.40 -1.51
CA ALA A 177 72.27 35.19 -0.97
C ALA A 177 73.22 34.63 -2.05
N PHE A 178 72.76 33.62 -2.80
CA PHE A 178 73.55 33.04 -3.89
C PHE A 178 73.77 34.03 -5.04
N GLN A 179 72.73 34.77 -5.42
CA GLN A 179 72.82 35.85 -6.39
C GLN A 179 73.87 36.91 -5.97
N SER A 180 73.80 37.37 -4.72
CA SER A 180 74.75 38.35 -4.17
C SER A 180 76.19 37.84 -4.18
N TYR A 181 76.39 36.57 -3.84
CA TYR A 181 77.72 35.93 -3.92
C TYR A 181 78.23 35.85 -5.36
N CYS A 182 77.38 35.49 -6.32
CA CYS A 182 77.74 35.43 -7.73
C CYS A 182 78.16 36.80 -8.30
N VAL A 183 77.39 37.84 -7.97
CA VAL A 183 77.70 39.23 -8.35
C VAL A 183 79.06 39.64 -7.74
N ASN A 184 79.24 39.44 -6.44
CA ASN A 184 80.40 39.94 -5.71
C ASN A 184 81.70 39.19 -6.02
N LYS A 185 81.65 37.86 -6.22
CA LYS A 185 82.84 37.03 -6.39
C LYS A 185 83.21 36.78 -7.85
N PHE A 186 82.22 36.68 -8.73
CA PHE A 186 82.44 36.33 -10.13
C PHE A 186 82.11 37.47 -11.10
N GLY A 187 81.63 38.62 -10.60
CA GLY A 187 81.34 39.81 -11.43
C GLY A 187 80.16 39.63 -12.39
N VAL A 188 79.27 38.67 -12.10
CA VAL A 188 78.06 38.41 -12.91
C VAL A 188 77.07 39.55 -12.70
N ASP A 189 76.50 40.10 -13.78
CA ASP A 189 75.44 41.10 -13.66
C ASP A 189 74.14 40.51 -13.08
N ARG A 190 73.46 41.28 -12.24
CA ARG A 190 72.27 40.82 -11.51
C ARG A 190 71.10 40.51 -12.45
N GLN A 191 70.87 41.33 -13.48
CA GLN A 191 69.79 41.14 -14.45
C GLN A 191 70.09 39.95 -15.36
N GLU A 192 71.35 39.78 -15.76
CA GLU A 192 71.78 38.59 -16.50
C GLU A 192 71.60 37.30 -15.69
N PHE A 193 71.95 37.30 -14.39
CA PHE A 193 71.69 36.17 -13.50
C PHE A 193 70.19 35.84 -13.45
N ASN A 194 69.33 36.84 -13.20
CA ASN A 194 67.88 36.65 -13.15
C ASN A 194 67.33 36.05 -14.44
N ARG A 195 67.73 36.62 -15.60
CA ARG A 195 67.31 36.14 -16.92
C ARG A 195 67.73 34.68 -17.15
N ASN A 196 68.95 34.31 -16.77
CA ASN A 196 69.47 32.95 -16.98
C ASN A 196 68.73 31.90 -16.14
N PHE A 197 68.29 32.26 -14.93
CA PHE A 197 67.53 31.36 -14.04
C PHE A 197 66.02 31.58 -14.10
N SER A 198 65.52 32.41 -15.03
CA SER A 198 64.10 32.77 -15.14
C SER A 198 63.49 33.30 -13.83
N ILE A 199 64.28 34.07 -13.08
CA ILE A 199 63.84 34.74 -11.85
C ILE A 199 63.17 36.06 -12.24
N SER A 200 61.94 36.27 -11.77
CA SER A 200 61.21 37.51 -12.02
C SER A 200 61.78 38.68 -11.22
N ASP A 201 61.75 39.89 -11.78
CA ASP A 201 62.31 41.09 -11.14
C ASP A 201 61.45 41.60 -9.96
N ASP A 202 60.20 41.16 -9.88
CA ASP A 202 59.28 41.43 -8.77
C ASP A 202 59.28 40.33 -7.70
N MET A 203 60.17 39.33 -7.81
CA MET A 203 60.30 38.29 -6.80
C MET A 203 60.78 38.91 -5.49
N ASP A 204 60.00 38.71 -4.42
CA ASP A 204 60.32 39.14 -3.07
C ASP A 204 59.75 38.14 -2.06
N THR A 205 60.15 38.30 -0.80
CA THR A 205 59.57 37.59 0.34
C THR A 205 58.08 37.90 0.48
N ILE A 206 57.33 36.87 0.86
CA ILE A 206 55.90 36.96 1.13
C ILE A 206 55.71 37.64 2.49
N PRO A 207 54.92 38.75 2.57
CA PRO A 207 54.69 39.51 3.79
C PRO A 207 53.88 38.73 4.82
#